data_AF-A0A957QC21-F1
#
_entry.id   AF-A0A957QC21-F1
#
_cell.length_a   1.000
_cell.length_b   1.000
_cell.length_c   1.000
_cell.angle_alpha   90.00
_cell.angle_beta   90.00
_cell.angle_gamma   90.00
#
_symmetry.space_group_name_H-M   'P 1'
#
loop_
_entity.id
_entity.type
_entity.pdbx_description
1 polymer ?
#
loop_
_entity_poly.entity_id
_entity_poly.type
_entity_poly.pdbx_seq_one_letter_code
_entity_poly.pdbx_strand_id
1 'polypeptide(L)'
;MSNSLPLETLASATETADEIAEEIADETVTMGCCGPILPLQLTDDAAGELSTVFKALANPVRLQMLDILNRRAGEVCVCDIEGHFDLSQPTISHHLRVLRQAGLVDAEQRGTWIYYRVRAETMEQMRAFLGGFCC
;
A
#
# COMPACT_ATOMS: atom_id res chain seq x y z
N MET A 1 2.43 -20.09 -62.47
CA MET A 1 3.65 -19.63 -63.14
C MET A 1 4.28 -18.57 -62.26
N SER A 2 5.48 -18.88 -61.79
CA SER A 2 6.51 -17.98 -61.24
C SER A 2 6.04 -16.76 -60.45
N ASN A 3 6.00 -16.87 -59.12
CA ASN A 3 6.32 -15.72 -58.28
C ASN A 3 7.80 -15.85 -57.92
N SER A 4 8.62 -15.02 -58.55
CA SER A 4 10.03 -14.82 -58.22
C SER A 4 10.12 -13.38 -57.72
N LEU A 5 10.41 -13.22 -56.44
CA LEU A 5 10.98 -11.98 -55.92
C LEU A 5 12.15 -12.35 -55.00
N PRO A 6 13.28 -11.64 -55.11
CA PRO A 6 14.57 -12.18 -54.76
C PRO A 6 14.93 -11.96 -53.30
N LEU A 7 15.82 -12.84 -52.89
CA LEU A 7 16.65 -12.82 -51.71
C LEU A 7 17.58 -11.58 -51.73
N GLU A 8 18.09 -11.25 -50.54
CA GLU A 8 19.18 -10.32 -50.25
C GLU A 8 18.69 -8.87 -50.05
N THR A 9 18.77 -8.33 -48.83
CA THR A 9 20.07 -7.89 -48.32
C THR A 9 19.93 -7.52 -46.84
N LEU A 10 20.68 -8.25 -45.99
CA LEU A 10 21.39 -7.82 -44.77
C LEU A 10 20.57 -7.18 -43.64
N ALA A 11 20.87 -7.33 -42.36
CA ALA A 11 21.77 -8.14 -41.54
C ALA A 11 21.62 -7.51 -40.14
N SER A 12 21.95 -8.26 -39.09
CA SER A 12 22.28 -7.73 -37.77
C SER A 12 21.11 -7.27 -36.89
N ALA A 13 20.30 -8.23 -36.44
CA ALA A 13 19.63 -8.14 -35.16
C ALA A 13 20.53 -8.82 -34.11
N THR A 14 21.45 -8.06 -33.53
CA THR A 14 22.15 -8.28 -32.24
C THR A 14 23.12 -7.11 -32.09
N GLU A 15 23.25 -6.57 -30.87
CA GLU A 15 24.09 -5.42 -30.46
C GLU A 15 23.47 -4.01 -30.61
N THR A 16 22.63 -3.63 -29.63
CA THR A 16 22.86 -2.45 -28.74
C THR A 16 21.69 -2.37 -27.75
N ALA A 17 21.81 -3.06 -26.62
CA ALA A 17 20.92 -2.92 -25.46
C ALA A 17 21.62 -2.18 -24.30
N ASP A 18 22.71 -1.45 -24.59
CA ASP A 18 23.59 -0.84 -23.58
C ASP A 18 23.85 0.67 -23.78
N GLU A 19 23.19 1.34 -24.72
CA GLU A 19 23.20 2.80 -24.87
C GLU A 19 21.76 3.19 -25.20
N ILE A 20 20.90 3.66 -24.29
CA ILE A 20 20.81 5.06 -23.83
C ILE A 20 20.21 5.04 -22.40
N ALA A 21 21.06 4.75 -21.40
CA ALA A 21 20.74 4.91 -19.98
C ALA A 21 21.30 6.24 -19.42
N GLU A 22 21.59 7.22 -20.27
CA GLU A 22 22.29 8.43 -19.87
C GLU A 22 21.72 9.68 -20.54
N GLU A 23 20.41 9.91 -20.40
CA GLU A 23 19.81 11.22 -20.66
C GLU A 23 18.55 11.46 -19.80
N ILE A 24 18.69 11.40 -18.47
CA ILE A 24 17.74 12.04 -17.55
C ILE A 24 18.53 12.72 -16.43
N ALA A 25 19.05 13.91 -16.74
CA ALA A 25 19.47 14.88 -15.75
C ALA A 25 18.87 16.24 -16.13
N ASP A 26 17.54 16.27 -16.30
CA ASP A 26 16.80 17.51 -16.47
C ASP A 26 16.80 18.29 -15.13
N GLU A 27 17.16 19.56 -15.23
CA GLU A 27 17.70 20.40 -14.18
C GLU A 27 16.65 20.77 -13.12
N THR A 28 16.81 20.31 -11.88
CA THR A 28 16.23 21.01 -10.72
C THR A 28 17.19 21.03 -9.53
N VAL A 29 18.40 21.55 -9.73
CA VAL A 29 19.24 21.97 -8.60
C VAL A 29 18.84 23.39 -8.20
N THR A 30 17.77 23.52 -7.42
CA THR A 30 17.49 24.77 -6.71
C THR A 30 18.46 24.88 -5.54
N MET A 31 19.38 25.83 -5.59
CA MET A 31 20.34 26.11 -4.54
C MET A 31 19.62 26.68 -3.30
N GLY A 32 19.47 25.87 -2.26
CA GLY A 32 19.09 26.32 -0.92
C GLY A 32 20.31 26.77 -0.12
N CYS A 33 20.08 27.46 1.00
CA CYS A 33 21.11 28.12 1.83
C CYS A 33 22.28 27.22 2.29
N CYS A 34 22.17 25.88 2.25
CA CYS A 34 23.22 24.95 2.70
C CYS A 34 23.39 23.65 1.86
N GLY A 35 22.88 23.54 0.62
CA GLY A 35 23.07 22.34 -0.21
C GLY A 35 22.01 22.12 -1.29
N PRO A 36 22.12 21.04 -2.09
CA PRO A 36 21.07 20.67 -3.04
C PRO A 36 19.79 20.32 -2.29
N ILE A 37 18.65 20.78 -2.80
CA ILE A 37 17.34 20.36 -2.28
C ILE A 37 17.24 18.85 -2.44
N LEU A 38 16.96 18.15 -1.34
CA LEU A 38 16.69 16.72 -1.37
C LEU A 38 15.39 16.49 -2.18
N PRO A 39 15.40 15.68 -3.23
CA PRO A 39 14.21 15.42 -4.01
C PRO A 39 13.16 14.70 -3.15
N LEU A 40 11.94 15.23 -3.13
CA LEU A 40 10.81 14.58 -2.49
C LEU A 40 10.39 13.36 -3.32
N GLN A 41 10.50 12.17 -2.74
CA GLN A 41 10.21 10.89 -3.41
C GLN A 41 8.78 10.39 -3.18
N LEU A 42 8.07 10.97 -2.21
CA LEU A 42 6.69 10.59 -1.88
C LEU A 42 5.73 11.58 -2.54
N THR A 43 4.88 11.09 -3.44
CA THR A 43 3.86 11.91 -4.09
C THR A 43 2.78 12.35 -3.10
N ASP A 44 2.11 13.48 -3.37
CA ASP A 44 1.04 14.01 -2.51
C ASP A 44 -0.12 13.01 -2.33
N ASP A 45 -0.50 12.32 -3.40
CA ASP A 45 -1.56 11.30 -3.37
C ASP A 45 -1.17 10.12 -2.46
N ALA A 46 0.04 9.56 -2.64
CA ALA A 46 0.54 8.47 -1.82
C ALA A 46 0.69 8.89 -0.34
N ALA A 47 1.14 10.12 -0.09
CA ALA A 47 1.19 10.68 1.26
C ALA A 47 -0.21 10.82 1.88
N GLY A 48 -1.22 11.22 1.09
CA GLY A 48 -2.61 11.32 1.52
C GLY A 48 -3.22 9.96 1.89
N GLU A 49 -2.98 8.94 1.06
CA GLU A 49 -3.41 7.56 1.32
C GLU A 49 -2.79 7.01 2.60
N LEU A 50 -1.45 7.07 2.71
CA LEU A 50 -0.74 6.64 3.92
C LEU A 50 -1.17 7.43 5.17
N SER A 51 -1.38 8.75 5.04
CA SER A 51 -1.87 9.58 6.14
C SER A 51 -3.23 9.09 6.65
N THR A 52 -4.13 8.69 5.75
CA THR A 52 -5.45 8.15 6.13
C THR A 52 -5.31 6.86 6.92
N VAL A 53 -4.43 5.95 6.46
CA VAL A 53 -4.14 4.69 7.15
C VAL A 53 -3.52 4.95 8.53
N PHE A 54 -2.49 5.79 8.63
CA PHE A 54 -1.84 6.10 9.90
C PHE A 54 -2.76 6.83 10.88
N LYS A 55 -3.63 7.73 10.41
CA LYS A 55 -4.67 8.36 11.23
C LYS A 55 -5.64 7.33 11.81
N ALA A 56 -6.02 6.33 11.03
CA ALA A 56 -6.82 5.21 11.54
C ALA A 56 -6.02 4.41 12.58
N LEU A 57 -4.73 4.19 12.42
CA LEU A 57 -3.92 3.48 13.42
C LEU A 57 -3.57 4.30 14.67
N ALA A 58 -3.65 5.63 14.63
CA ALA A 58 -3.35 6.54 15.74
C ALA A 58 -4.43 6.52 16.86
N ASN A 59 -4.90 5.34 17.25
CA ASN A 59 -5.81 5.14 18.37
C ASN A 59 -5.53 3.77 19.03
N PRO A 60 -5.40 3.72 20.36
CA PRO A 60 -5.01 2.50 21.06
C PRO A 60 -6.02 1.36 20.91
N VAL A 61 -7.32 1.65 20.97
CA VAL A 61 -8.39 0.64 20.82
C VAL A 61 -8.34 0.03 19.43
N ARG A 62 -8.12 0.84 18.39
CA ARG A 62 -8.04 0.34 17.00
C ARG A 62 -6.80 -0.52 16.77
N LEU A 63 -5.66 -0.19 17.39
CA LEU A 63 -4.47 -1.05 17.35
C LEU A 63 -4.71 -2.39 18.05
N GLN A 64 -5.38 -2.39 19.20
CA GLN A 64 -5.74 -3.61 19.92
C GLN A 64 -6.73 -4.48 19.12
N MET A 65 -7.74 -3.87 18.50
CA MET A 65 -8.65 -4.59 17.60
C MET A 65 -7.88 -5.23 16.45
N LEU A 66 -6.94 -4.51 15.85
CA LEU A 66 -6.13 -5.03 14.76
C LEU A 66 -5.24 -6.22 15.19
N ASP A 67 -4.64 -6.16 16.39
CA ASP A 67 -3.88 -7.28 16.96
C ASP A 67 -4.76 -8.52 17.17
N ILE A 68 -5.98 -8.37 17.70
CA ILE A 68 -6.95 -9.46 17.86
C ILE A 68 -7.27 -10.09 16.50
N LEU A 69 -7.57 -9.26 15.49
CA LEU A 69 -7.88 -9.72 14.13
C LEU A 69 -6.69 -10.46 13.49
N ASN A 70 -5.47 -9.98 13.73
CA ASN A 70 -4.25 -10.60 13.20
C ASN A 70 -3.97 -11.98 13.83
N ARG A 71 -4.11 -12.10 15.15
CA ARG A 71 -3.82 -13.36 15.88
C ARG A 71 -4.78 -14.49 15.57
N ARG A 72 -6.02 -14.17 15.19
CA ARG A 72 -7.07 -15.16 14.92
C ARG A 72 -6.93 -15.85 13.55
N ALA A 73 -5.86 -15.57 12.78
CA ALA A 73 -5.52 -16.22 11.51
C ALA A 73 -6.70 -16.39 10.54
N GLY A 74 -7.63 -15.42 10.54
CA GLY A 74 -8.89 -15.54 9.83
C GLY A 74 -9.88 -14.45 10.21
N GLU A 75 -11.14 -14.83 10.26
CA GLU A 75 -12.28 -13.94 10.41
C GLU A 75 -12.79 -13.94 11.85
N VAL A 76 -13.01 -12.76 12.41
CA VAL A 76 -13.51 -12.60 13.78
C VAL A 76 -14.89 -11.95 13.74
N CYS A 77 -15.84 -12.55 14.46
CA CYS A 77 -17.17 -11.98 14.62
C CYS A 77 -17.12 -10.75 15.54
N VAL A 78 -17.99 -9.76 15.31
CA VAL A 78 -18.11 -8.58 16.19
C VAL A 78 -18.33 -8.96 17.66
N CYS A 79 -19.07 -10.03 17.95
CA CYS A 79 -19.34 -10.47 19.33
C CYS A 79 -18.09 -10.98 20.04
N ASP A 80 -17.16 -11.59 19.31
CA ASP A 80 -15.88 -12.02 19.89
C ASP A 80 -15.00 -10.81 20.23
N ILE A 81 -15.15 -9.71 19.47
CA ILE A 81 -14.43 -8.45 19.72
C ILE A 81 -15.00 -7.75 20.95
N GLU A 82 -16.33 -7.70 21.08
CA GLU A 82 -17.02 -7.04 22.20
C GLU A 82 -16.55 -7.54 23.57
N GLY A 83 -16.30 -8.84 23.72
CA GLY A 83 -15.81 -9.41 24.98
C GLY A 83 -14.43 -8.94 25.43
N HIS A 84 -13.67 -8.26 24.58
CA HIS A 84 -12.31 -7.78 24.88
C HIS A 84 -12.24 -6.32 25.36
N PHE A 85 -13.34 -5.56 25.29
CA PHE A 85 -13.36 -4.13 25.59
C PHE A 85 -14.50 -3.77 26.54
N ASP A 86 -14.23 -2.88 27.49
CA ASP A 86 -15.28 -2.22 28.29
C ASP A 86 -15.84 -1.01 27.53
N LEU A 87 -16.40 -1.28 26.34
CA LEU A 87 -16.91 -0.27 25.41
C LEU A 87 -18.31 -0.65 24.94
N SER A 88 -19.11 0.36 24.62
CA SER A 88 -20.42 0.15 24.02
C SER A 88 -20.31 -0.41 22.60
N GLN A 89 -21.29 -1.21 22.18
CA GLN A 89 -21.38 -1.73 20.81
C GLN A 89 -21.33 -0.63 19.72
N PRO A 90 -22.00 0.54 19.89
CA PRO A 90 -21.87 1.65 18.93
C PRO A 90 -20.44 2.16 18.79
N THR A 91 -19.68 2.22 19.89
CA THR A 91 -18.27 2.62 19.91
C THR A 91 -17.41 1.62 19.16
N ILE A 92 -17.61 0.32 19.40
CA ILE A 92 -16.89 -0.75 18.71
C ILE A 92 -17.20 -0.72 17.20
N SER A 93 -18.47 -0.61 16.84
CA SER A 93 -18.91 -0.49 15.45
C SER A 93 -18.31 0.74 14.77
N HIS A 94 -18.16 1.85 15.49
CA HIS A 94 -17.49 3.04 14.98
C HIS A 94 -16.01 2.77 14.68
N HIS A 95 -15.26 2.16 15.62
CA HIS A 95 -13.86 1.81 15.41
C HIS A 95 -13.67 0.87 14.20
N LEU A 96 -14.50 -0.17 14.08
CA LEU A 96 -14.46 -1.11 12.97
C LEU A 96 -14.81 -0.44 11.63
N ARG A 97 -15.75 0.51 11.62
CA ARG A 97 -16.05 1.31 10.42
C ARG A 97 -14.86 2.16 9.99
N VAL A 98 -14.20 2.83 10.94
CA VAL A 98 -13.00 3.66 10.65
C VAL A 98 -11.88 2.80 10.06
N LEU A 99 -11.61 1.63 10.66
CA LEU A 99 -10.62 0.69 10.14
C LEU A 99 -10.98 0.22 8.72
N ARG A 100 -12.25 -0.09 8.46
CA ARG A 100 -12.72 -0.49 7.13
C ARG A 100 -12.59 0.63 6.09
N GLN A 101 -12.95 1.86 6.47
CA GLN A 101 -12.83 3.03 5.59
C GLN A 101 -11.38 3.35 5.24
N ALA A 102 -10.45 3.08 6.15
CA ALA A 102 -9.02 3.21 5.91
C ALA A 102 -8.40 2.01 5.14
N GLY A 103 -9.22 1.03 4.71
CA GLY A 103 -8.73 -0.14 3.97
C GLY A 103 -7.96 -1.17 4.81
N LEU A 104 -7.89 -1.01 6.12
CA LEU A 104 -7.11 -1.91 7.00
C LEU A 104 -7.78 -3.27 7.23
N VAL A 105 -9.12 -3.31 7.13
CA VAL A 105 -9.91 -4.52 7.37
C VAL A 105 -11.02 -4.66 6.32
N ASP A 106 -11.31 -5.90 5.98
CA ASP A 106 -12.50 -6.28 5.23
C ASP A 106 -13.62 -6.69 6.17
N ALA A 107 -14.86 -6.56 5.71
CA ALA A 107 -16.05 -6.99 6.43
C ALA A 107 -16.94 -7.83 5.51
N GLU A 108 -17.36 -9.00 5.97
CA GLU A 108 -18.26 -9.89 5.26
C GLU A 108 -19.49 -10.19 6.12
N GLN A 109 -20.69 -9.99 5.55
CA GLN A 109 -21.93 -10.35 6.22
C GLN A 109 -22.31 -11.79 5.91
N ARG A 110 -22.49 -12.60 6.96
CA ARG A 110 -22.92 -14.00 6.87
C ARG A 110 -24.15 -14.21 7.73
N GLY A 111 -25.32 -14.11 7.08
CA GLY A 111 -26.61 -14.10 7.76
C GLY A 111 -26.74 -12.86 8.65
N THR A 112 -26.94 -13.06 9.95
CA THR A 112 -27.11 -11.98 10.93
C THR A 112 -25.78 -11.38 11.40
N TRP A 113 -24.67 -12.08 11.20
CA TRP A 113 -23.37 -11.72 11.76
C TRP A 113 -22.46 -11.07 10.72
N ILE A 114 -21.58 -10.17 11.18
CA ILE A 114 -20.54 -9.55 10.36
C ILE A 114 -19.19 -10.02 10.88
N TYR A 115 -18.37 -10.49 9.94
CA TYR A 115 -17.03 -10.99 10.18
C TYR A 115 -16.01 -10.01 9.65
N TYR A 116 -14.96 -9.76 10.43
CA TYR A 116 -13.86 -8.87 10.06
C TYR A 116 -12.57 -9.65 9.87
N ARG A 117 -11.78 -9.25 8.87
CA ARG A 117 -10.43 -9.78 8.63
C ARG A 117 -9.47 -8.67 8.23
N VAL A 118 -8.20 -8.82 8.60
CA VAL A 118 -7.14 -7.89 8.18
C VAL A 118 -6.94 -7.97 6.67
N ARG A 119 -6.74 -6.82 6.02
CA ARG A 119 -6.36 -6.77 4.61
C ARG A 119 -4.84 -6.87 4.48
N ALA A 120 -4.36 -8.00 3.99
CA ALA A 120 -2.92 -8.28 3.89
C ALA A 120 -2.18 -7.31 2.96
N GLU A 121 -2.82 -6.88 1.88
CA GLU A 121 -2.26 -5.93 0.90
C GLU A 121 -1.86 -4.60 1.56
N THR A 122 -2.76 -4.00 2.33
CA THR A 122 -2.50 -2.73 3.04
C THR A 122 -1.41 -2.89 4.09
N MET A 123 -1.35 -4.04 4.77
CA MET A 123 -0.27 -4.34 5.72
C MET A 123 1.09 -4.40 5.03
N GLU A 124 1.15 -5.04 3.86
CA GLU A 124 2.38 -5.15 3.08
C GLU A 124 2.84 -3.79 2.54
N GLN A 125 1.92 -2.95 2.07
CA GLN A 125 2.23 -1.57 1.65
C GLN A 125 2.85 -0.75 2.78
N MET A 126 2.26 -0.80 3.98
CA MET A 126 2.82 -0.12 5.16
C MET A 126 4.19 -0.68 5.54
N ARG A 127 4.35 -2.00 5.51
CA ARG A 127 5.62 -2.67 5.82
C ARG A 127 6.71 -2.26 4.84
N ALA A 128 6.40 -2.20 3.55
CA ALA A 128 7.31 -1.76 2.51
C ALA A 128 7.74 -0.30 2.70
N PHE A 129 6.77 0.60 2.98
CA PHE A 129 7.06 2.01 3.25
C PHE A 129 7.95 2.18 4.49
N LEU A 130 7.59 1.53 5.61
CA LEU A 130 8.35 1.64 6.86
C LEU A 130 9.71 0.93 6.79
N GLY A 131 9.83 -0.13 6.01
CA GLY A 131 11.08 -0.85 5.78
C GLY A 131 12.11 -0.06 4.99
N GLY A 132 11.69 0.96 4.23
CA GLY A 132 12.58 1.90 3.55
C GLY A 132 13.39 2.79 4.49
N PHE A 133 12.97 2.92 5.75
CA PHE A 133 13.73 3.60 6.81
C PHE A 133 14.68 2.63 7.50
N CYS A 134 15.56 1.97 6.74
CA CYS A 134 16.67 1.25 7.34
C CYS A 134 17.84 2.23 7.54
N CYS A 135 18.21 2.42 8.81
CA CYS A 135 19.48 3.02 9.23
C CYS A 135 20.61 1.99 9.11
#